data_AF-A0A2G9NDK1-F1
#
_entry.id   AF-A0A2G9NDK1-F1
#
_cell.length_a   1.000
_cell.length_b   1.000
_cell.length_c   1.000
_cell.angle_alpha   90.00
_cell.angle_beta   90.00
_cell.angle_gamma   90.00
#
_symmetry.space_group_name_H-M   'P 1'
#
loop_
_entity.id
_entity.type
_entity.pdbx_description
1 polymer ?
#
loop_
_entity_poly.entity_id
_entity_poly.type
_entity_poly.pdbx_seq_one_letter_code
_entity_poly.pdbx_strand_id
1 'polypeptide(L)'
;MRKMNKKGMAGDYAMFFVYIFIVFIIWGGLAAGIFSFFGDGYDFKEAEAEILINNVEVCLREKDFFSGEFDIYYSCGFNSNINEEHMIYVKRASDDEEIIFGVRDYINQCEFVGGKENINFPECVKKTISVRGESFEVIVGSNQDSRGILSG
;
A
#
# COMPACT_ATOMS: atom_id res chain seq x y z
N MET A 1 24.74 23.30 -62.43
CA MET A 1 24.89 22.37 -61.29
C MET A 1 25.53 23.10 -60.12
N ARG A 2 24.77 23.38 -59.04
CA ARG A 2 25.31 23.99 -57.82
C ARG A 2 26.21 22.96 -57.12
N LYS A 3 27.50 23.27 -56.93
CA LYS A 3 28.39 22.49 -56.05
C LYS A 3 27.83 22.56 -54.64
N MET A 4 27.18 21.49 -54.17
CA MET A 4 26.77 21.39 -52.77
C MET A 4 28.01 21.48 -51.89
N ASN A 5 27.98 22.40 -50.94
CA ASN A 5 29.08 22.67 -50.04
C ASN A 5 29.17 21.51 -49.04
N LYS A 6 30.05 20.53 -49.30
CA LYS A 6 30.20 19.30 -48.49
C LYS A 6 30.40 19.55 -46.99
N LYS A 7 30.90 20.73 -46.62
CA LYS A 7 31.06 21.17 -45.21
C LYS A 7 29.71 21.40 -44.50
N GLY A 8 28.68 21.87 -45.21
CA GLY A 8 27.35 22.09 -44.63
C GLY A 8 26.62 20.77 -44.32
N MET A 9 26.81 19.75 -45.16
CA MET A 9 26.23 18.42 -44.93
C MET A 9 26.84 17.72 -43.71
N ALA A 10 28.15 17.86 -43.50
CA ALA A 10 28.81 17.28 -42.32
C ALA A 10 28.30 17.88 -40.99
N GLY A 11 28.01 19.19 -40.97
CA GLY A 11 27.43 19.86 -39.80
C GLY A 11 26.02 19.38 -39.49
N ASP A 12 25.20 19.18 -40.53
CA ASP A 12 23.82 18.68 -40.39
C ASP A 12 23.79 17.26 -39.81
N TYR A 13 24.64 16.36 -40.30
CA TYR A 13 24.79 15.02 -39.73
C TYR A 13 25.26 15.06 -38.28
N ALA A 14 26.23 15.91 -37.94
CA ALA A 14 26.71 16.02 -36.56
C ALA A 14 25.59 16.49 -35.61
N MET A 15 24.79 17.48 -36.00
CA MET A 15 23.65 17.96 -35.22
C MET A 15 22.59 16.87 -35.04
N PHE A 16 22.32 16.08 -36.09
CA PHE A 16 21.41 14.94 -36.01
C PHE A 16 21.88 13.87 -35.01
N PHE A 17 23.16 13.50 -35.03
CA PHE A 17 23.71 12.52 -34.08
C PHE A 17 23.66 13.02 -32.63
N VAL A 18 23.98 14.30 -32.40
CA VAL A 18 23.87 14.90 -31.07
C VAL A 18 22.43 14.89 -30.58
N TYR A 19 21.46 15.23 -31.45
CA TYR A 19 20.04 15.17 -31.12
C TYR A 19 19.61 13.75 -30.72
N ILE A 20 19.95 12.75 -31.52
CA ILE A 20 19.62 11.34 -31.23
C ILE A 20 20.27 10.89 -29.92
N PHE A 21 21.51 11.27 -29.66
CA PHE A 21 22.21 10.95 -28.42
C PHE A 21 21.50 11.54 -27.18
N ILE A 22 21.05 12.79 -27.25
CA ILE A 22 20.27 13.42 -26.17
C ILE A 22 18.94 12.67 -25.94
N VAL A 23 18.24 12.30 -27.02
CA VAL A 23 17.00 11.51 -26.92
C VAL A 23 17.23 10.18 -26.21
N PHE A 24 18.33 9.48 -26.52
CA PHE A 24 18.68 8.23 -25.83
C PHE A 24 18.96 8.42 -24.34
N ILE A 25 19.64 9.51 -23.94
CA ILE A 25 19.86 9.82 -22.53
C ILE A 25 18.52 10.04 -21.81
N ILE A 26 17.62 10.82 -22.41
CA ILE A 26 16.29 11.07 -21.83
C ILE A 26 15.51 9.76 -21.70
N TRP A 27 15.50 8.93 -22.74
CA TRP A 27 14.86 7.61 -22.72
C TRP A 27 15.45 6.69 -21.64
N GLY A 28 16.78 6.63 -21.54
CA GLY A 28 17.47 5.84 -20.53
C GLY A 28 17.14 6.32 -19.11
N GLY A 29 17.09 7.64 -18.90
CA GLY A 29 16.71 8.23 -17.61
C GLY A 29 15.26 7.92 -17.22
N LEU A 30 14.33 8.00 -18.17
CA LEU A 30 12.92 7.63 -17.92
C LEU A 30 12.77 6.14 -17.62
N ALA A 31 13.41 5.27 -18.40
CA ALA A 31 13.37 3.83 -18.17
C ALA A 31 13.97 3.45 -16.81
N ALA A 32 15.13 4.02 -16.46
CA ALA A 32 15.76 3.80 -15.16
C ALA A 32 14.91 4.36 -14.01
N GLY A 33 14.28 5.53 -14.20
CA GLY A 33 13.38 6.12 -13.22
C GLY A 33 12.16 5.24 -12.96
N ILE A 34 11.48 4.78 -14.02
CA ILE A 34 10.34 3.87 -13.90
C ILE A 34 10.77 2.58 -13.22
N PHE A 35 11.88 1.97 -13.65
CA PHE A 35 12.37 0.74 -13.04
C PHE A 35 12.76 0.94 -11.56
N SER A 36 13.34 2.08 -11.19
CA SER A 36 13.69 2.35 -9.79
C SER A 36 12.48 2.64 -8.91
N PHE A 37 11.42 3.26 -9.45
CA PHE A 37 10.22 3.61 -8.68
C PHE A 37 9.17 2.51 -8.62
N PHE A 38 9.09 1.67 -9.66
CA PHE A 38 8.10 0.59 -9.76
C PHE A 38 8.72 -0.82 -9.71
N GLY A 39 10.06 -0.92 -9.72
CA GLY A 39 10.77 -2.20 -9.65
C GLY A 39 10.93 -2.73 -8.24
N ASP A 40 11.05 -1.85 -7.25
CA ASP A 40 10.76 -2.21 -5.87
C ASP A 40 9.24 -2.18 -5.75
N GLY A 41 8.63 -3.35 -5.53
CA GLY A 41 7.18 -3.49 -5.45
C GLY A 41 6.63 -2.45 -4.48
N TYR A 42 5.79 -1.55 -4.99
CA TYR A 42 5.13 -0.56 -4.14
C TYR A 42 4.34 -1.33 -3.09
N ASP A 43 4.67 -1.12 -1.81
CA ASP A 43 4.03 -1.86 -0.73
C ASP A 43 2.62 -1.30 -0.49
N PHE A 44 1.66 -1.83 -1.25
CA PHE A 44 0.25 -1.48 -1.10
C PHE A 44 -0.32 -1.97 0.24
N LYS A 45 0.33 -2.92 0.93
CA LYS A 45 -0.19 -3.51 2.16
C LYS A 45 -0.22 -2.48 3.29
N GLU A 46 0.85 -1.70 3.43
CA GLU A 46 0.91 -0.63 4.44
C GLU A 46 -0.15 0.44 4.18
N ALA A 47 -0.22 0.96 2.95
CA ALA A 47 -1.20 1.98 2.57
C ALA A 47 -2.65 1.50 2.76
N GLU A 48 -2.93 0.24 2.43
CA GLU A 48 -4.26 -0.34 2.63
C GLU A 48 -4.59 -0.54 4.11
N ALA A 49 -3.64 -1.03 4.91
CA ALA A 49 -3.80 -1.16 6.35
C ALA A 49 -4.03 0.21 7.03
N GLU A 50 -3.36 1.28 6.55
CA GLU A 50 -3.60 2.66 7.00
C GLU A 50 -5.01 3.18 6.64
N ILE A 51 -5.49 2.90 5.42
CA ILE A 51 -6.84 3.26 5.02
C ILE A 51 -7.86 2.50 5.88
N LEU A 52 -7.63 1.21 6.10
CA LEU A 52 -8.52 0.35 6.85
C LEU A 52 -8.59 0.75 8.34
N ILE A 53 -7.46 1.09 8.98
CA ILE A 53 -7.48 1.55 10.38
C ILE A 53 -8.19 2.89 10.55
N ASN A 54 -8.08 3.80 9.57
CA ASN A 54 -8.80 5.06 9.59
C ASN A 54 -10.32 4.83 9.45
N ASN A 55 -10.74 3.88 8.61
CA ASN A 55 -12.16 3.50 8.50
C ASN A 55 -12.69 2.86 9.79
N VAL A 56 -11.89 1.98 10.42
CA VAL A 56 -12.23 1.39 11.73
C VAL A 56 -12.36 2.47 12.80
N GLU A 57 -11.45 3.46 12.82
CA GLU A 57 -11.53 4.59 13.75
C GLU A 57 -12.84 5.38 13.58
N VAL A 58 -13.22 5.69 12.35
CA VAL A 58 -14.48 6.41 12.07
C VAL A 58 -15.67 5.57 12.56
N CYS A 59 -15.67 4.27 12.26
CA CYS A 59 -16.75 3.38 12.68
C CYS A 59 -16.85 3.25 14.21
N LEU A 60 -15.70 3.16 14.90
CA LEU A 60 -15.62 3.04 16.36
C LEU A 60 -16.15 4.30 17.07
N ARG A 61 -16.05 5.47 16.45
CA ARG A 61 -16.61 6.72 17.00
C ARG A 61 -18.15 6.73 16.94
N GLU A 62 -18.72 6.12 15.91
CA GLU A 62 -20.15 6.12 15.64
C GLU A 62 -20.90 4.96 16.32
N LYS A 63 -20.29 3.78 16.40
CA LYS A 63 -20.91 2.53 16.85
C LYS A 63 -20.15 1.91 18.02
N ASP A 64 -20.84 1.11 18.82
CA ASP A 64 -20.24 0.35 19.91
C ASP A 64 -19.90 -1.08 19.45
N PHE A 65 -18.60 -1.35 19.35
CA PHE A 65 -18.07 -2.61 18.83
C PHE A 65 -18.35 -3.80 19.75
N PHE A 66 -18.56 -3.55 21.04
CA PHE A 66 -18.74 -4.59 22.05
C PHE A 66 -20.22 -4.82 22.37
N SER A 67 -21.13 -4.26 21.57
CA SER A 67 -22.52 -4.68 21.61
C SER A 67 -22.64 -6.11 21.07
N GLY A 68 -23.36 -6.99 21.78
CA GLY A 68 -23.36 -8.44 21.53
C GLY A 68 -23.85 -8.90 20.15
N GLU A 69 -24.36 -8.00 19.31
CA GLU A 69 -24.80 -8.27 17.92
C GLU A 69 -24.01 -7.46 16.88
N PHE A 70 -22.83 -6.94 17.23
CA PHE A 70 -22.06 -6.09 16.32
C PHE A 70 -21.39 -6.90 15.19
N ASP A 71 -21.84 -6.64 13.96
CA ASP A 71 -21.17 -7.09 12.74
C ASP A 71 -20.43 -5.91 12.11
N ILE A 72 -19.09 -5.99 12.07
CA ILE A 72 -18.24 -4.95 11.50
C ILE A 72 -18.46 -4.77 9.98
N TYR A 73 -18.82 -5.84 9.27
CA TYR A 73 -19.04 -5.80 7.82
C TYR A 73 -20.28 -4.99 7.48
N TYR A 74 -21.38 -5.28 8.18
CA TYR A 74 -22.63 -4.57 7.98
C TYR A 74 -22.61 -3.16 8.58
N SER A 75 -22.05 -3.01 9.78
CA SER A 75 -22.12 -1.75 10.54
C SER A 75 -21.14 -0.70 10.05
N CYS A 76 -19.95 -1.12 9.60
CA CYS A 76 -18.93 -0.22 9.08
C CYS A 76 -18.86 -0.19 7.54
N GLY A 77 -19.68 -0.98 6.85
CA GLY A 77 -19.72 -1.03 5.39
C GLY A 77 -18.49 -1.72 4.77
N PHE A 78 -17.81 -2.59 5.50
CA PHE A 78 -16.69 -3.36 4.97
C PHE A 78 -17.20 -4.46 4.03
N ASN A 79 -16.50 -4.65 2.91
CA ASN A 79 -16.78 -5.75 2.00
C ASN A 79 -16.50 -7.09 2.69
N SER A 80 -17.40 -8.07 2.57
CA SER A 80 -17.25 -9.39 3.17
C SER A 80 -15.99 -10.15 2.71
N ASN A 81 -15.44 -9.79 1.55
CA ASN A 81 -14.20 -10.36 1.02
C ASN A 81 -12.94 -9.99 1.83
N ILE A 82 -13.04 -9.05 2.76
CA ILE A 82 -11.95 -8.65 3.68
C ILE A 82 -11.57 -9.80 4.64
N ASN A 83 -12.43 -10.81 4.81
CA ASN A 83 -12.18 -11.95 5.71
C ASN A 83 -10.96 -12.81 5.35
N GLU A 84 -10.50 -12.81 4.09
CA GLU A 84 -9.44 -13.72 3.62
C GLU A 84 -8.06 -13.08 3.60
N GLU A 85 -7.99 -11.75 3.41
CA GLU A 85 -6.72 -11.03 3.18
C GLU A 85 -6.41 -10.00 4.27
N HIS A 86 -7.33 -9.75 5.21
CA HIS A 86 -7.18 -8.73 6.25
C HIS A 86 -7.48 -9.25 7.66
N MET A 87 -7.02 -8.48 8.64
CA MET A 87 -7.31 -8.68 10.05
C MET A 87 -7.62 -7.33 10.69
N ILE A 88 -8.65 -7.29 11.54
CA ILE A 88 -8.96 -6.15 12.40
C ILE A 88 -9.02 -6.66 13.84
N TYR A 89 -8.12 -6.19 14.67
CA TYR A 89 -8.03 -6.47 16.09
C TYR A 89 -8.33 -5.19 16.86
N VAL A 90 -9.29 -5.26 17.78
CA VAL A 90 -9.66 -4.13 18.64
C VAL A 90 -9.65 -4.60 20.08
N LYS A 91 -8.88 -3.93 20.93
CA LYS A 91 -8.77 -4.21 22.35
C LYS A 91 -9.16 -2.98 23.17
N ARG A 92 -10.10 -3.13 24.10
CA ARG A 92 -10.48 -2.06 25.02
C ARG A 92 -9.55 -2.06 26.23
N ALA A 93 -9.00 -0.89 26.57
CA ALA A 93 -8.01 -0.76 27.64
C ALA A 93 -8.59 -0.85 29.06
N SER A 94 -9.91 -0.70 29.24
CA SER A 94 -10.54 -0.66 30.57
C SER A 94 -10.82 -2.02 31.18
N ASP A 95 -11.20 -3.00 30.36
CA ASP A 95 -11.66 -4.33 30.77
C ASP A 95 -10.89 -5.47 30.08
N ASP A 96 -9.90 -5.14 29.24
CA ASP A 96 -9.13 -6.09 28.45
C ASP A 96 -10.00 -6.88 27.45
N GLU A 97 -11.22 -6.43 27.15
CA GLU A 97 -12.06 -7.07 26.13
C GLU A 97 -11.43 -6.88 24.74
N GLU A 98 -11.35 -7.97 23.99
CA GLU A 98 -10.81 -8.00 22.64
C GLU A 98 -11.80 -8.60 21.64
N ILE A 99 -11.82 -8.03 20.44
CA ILE A 99 -12.60 -8.53 19.30
C ILE A 99 -11.67 -8.62 18.10
N ILE A 100 -11.79 -9.73 17.38
CA ILE A 100 -10.98 -10.06 16.21
C ILE A 100 -11.89 -10.37 15.04
N PHE A 101 -11.67 -9.67 13.93
CA PHE A 101 -12.31 -9.92 12.65
C PHE A 101 -11.26 -10.31 11.61
N GLY A 102 -11.61 -11.22 10.70
CA GLY A 102 -10.70 -11.71 9.64
C GLY A 102 -9.72 -12.79 10.12
N VAL A 103 -8.50 -12.76 9.58
CA VAL A 103 -7.49 -13.82 9.75
C VAL A 103 -6.78 -13.71 11.11
N ARG A 104 -7.14 -14.59 12.06
CA ARG A 104 -6.57 -14.58 13.43
C ARG A 104 -5.05 -14.79 13.49
N ASP A 105 -4.49 -15.56 12.56
CA ASP A 105 -3.06 -15.87 12.55
C ASP A 105 -2.20 -14.63 12.32
N TYR A 106 -2.77 -13.53 11.80
CA TYR A 106 -2.05 -12.29 11.55
C TYR A 106 -1.61 -11.60 12.84
N ILE A 107 -2.27 -11.83 13.98
CA ILE A 107 -1.84 -11.27 15.27
C ILE A 107 -0.40 -11.70 15.58
N ASN A 108 -0.13 -13.00 15.48
CA ASN A 108 1.20 -13.55 15.73
C ASN A 108 2.23 -13.06 14.70
N GLN A 109 1.78 -12.86 13.46
CA GLN A 109 2.64 -12.39 12.36
C GLN A 109 3.00 -10.90 12.52
N CYS A 110 2.07 -10.06 12.98
CA CYS A 110 2.29 -8.65 13.27
C CYS A 110 3.28 -8.42 14.42
N GLU A 111 3.38 -9.35 15.37
CA GLU A 111 4.31 -9.27 16.50
C GLU A 111 5.69 -9.87 16.18
N PHE A 112 5.81 -10.60 15.07
CA PHE A 112 7.05 -11.23 14.68
C PHE A 112 8.02 -10.20 14.08
N VAL A 113 9.14 -9.96 14.78
CA VAL A 113 10.16 -8.97 14.35
C VAL A 113 10.73 -9.28 12.96
N GLY A 114 10.86 -10.56 12.61
CA GLY A 114 11.31 -10.99 11.28
C GLY A 114 10.22 -10.96 10.20
N GLY A 115 8.98 -10.59 10.56
CA GLY A 115 7.86 -10.51 9.63
C GLY A 115 7.98 -9.34 8.66
N LYS A 116 8.53 -8.21 9.13
CA LYS A 116 8.71 -6.98 8.34
C LYS A 116 9.66 -7.12 7.14
N GLU A 117 10.53 -8.12 7.16
CA GLU A 117 11.46 -8.38 6.05
C GLU A 117 10.90 -9.45 5.09
N ASN A 118 9.76 -10.06 5.41
CA ASN A 118 9.18 -11.14 4.62
C ASN A 118 7.97 -10.63 3.82
N ILE A 119 8.12 -10.58 2.50
CA ILE A 119 7.06 -10.17 1.57
C ILE A 119 5.77 -11.00 1.68
N ASN A 120 5.80 -12.19 2.30
CA ASN A 120 4.61 -13.03 2.48
C ASN A 120 3.84 -12.72 3.77
N PHE A 121 4.40 -11.88 4.65
CA PHE A 121 3.75 -11.49 5.89
C PHE A 121 2.84 -10.27 5.63
N PRO A 122 1.76 -10.14 6.41
CA PRO A 122 0.92 -8.96 6.39
C PRO A 122 1.70 -7.75 6.92
N GLU A 123 1.46 -6.58 6.32
CA GLU A 123 1.83 -5.33 6.95
C GLU A 123 0.77 -4.93 7.97
N CYS A 124 1.24 -4.51 9.14
CA CYS A 124 0.38 -4.27 10.29
C CYS A 124 0.55 -2.85 10.82
N VAL A 125 -0.57 -2.12 10.90
CA VAL A 125 -0.64 -0.78 11.44
C VAL A 125 -1.30 -0.84 12.81
N LYS A 126 -0.64 -0.26 13.82
CA LYS A 126 -1.15 -0.17 15.19
C LYS A 126 -1.49 1.28 15.52
N LYS A 127 -2.66 1.52 16.10
CA LYS A 127 -3.09 2.85 16.52
C LYS A 127 -3.89 2.78 17.80
N THR A 128 -3.58 3.65 18.74
CA THR A 128 -4.40 3.85 19.93
C THR A 128 -5.41 4.95 19.67
N ILE A 129 -6.70 4.65 19.86
CA ILE A 129 -7.80 5.56 19.59
C ILE A 129 -8.56 5.79 20.89
N SER A 130 -8.82 7.06 21.23
CA SER A 130 -9.69 7.38 22.36
C SER A 130 -11.06 7.81 21.88
N VAL A 131 -12.10 7.11 22.35
CA VAL A 131 -13.50 7.38 22.02
C VAL A 131 -14.28 7.46 23.32
N ARG A 132 -15.02 8.57 23.53
CA ARG A 132 -15.90 8.77 24.70
C ARG A 132 -15.23 8.61 26.07
N GLY A 133 -13.91 8.86 26.15
CA GLY A 133 -13.13 8.73 27.38
C GLY A 133 -12.57 7.32 27.63
N GLU A 134 -12.88 6.36 26.75
CA GLU A 134 -12.23 5.05 26.71
C GLU A 134 -11.06 5.07 25.73
N SER A 135 -10.11 4.16 25.91
CA SER A 135 -8.97 3.97 25.03
C SER A 135 -9.02 2.58 24.42
N PHE A 136 -8.81 2.51 23.11
CA PHE A 136 -8.82 1.29 22.32
C PHE A 136 -7.47 1.13 21.62
N GLU A 137 -6.88 -0.04 21.72
CA GLU A 137 -5.76 -0.45 20.88
C GLU A 137 -6.31 -1.15 19.65
N VAL A 138 -6.08 -0.56 18.48
CA VAL A 138 -6.52 -1.11 17.20
C VAL A 138 -5.30 -1.54 16.40
N ILE A 139 -5.31 -2.79 15.95
CA ILE A 139 -4.29 -3.36 15.09
C ILE A 139 -5.00 -3.84 13.83
N VAL A 140 -4.52 -3.38 12.68
CA VAL A 140 -5.04 -3.79 11.38
C VAL A 140 -3.90 -4.41 10.59
N GLY A 141 -4.15 -5.59 10.02
CA GLY A 141 -3.22 -6.27 9.12
C GLY A 141 -3.79 -6.38 7.72
N SER A 142 -2.99 -6.10 6.69
CA SER A 142 -3.30 -6.43 5.29
C SER A 142 -2.20 -7.32 4.72
N ASN A 143 -2.58 -8.42 4.09
CA ASN A 143 -1.69 -9.23 3.27
C ASN A 143 -2.10 -9.20 1.79
N GLN A 144 -2.77 -8.14 1.36
CA GLN A 144 -3.16 -8.03 -0.03
C GLN A 144 -1.92 -7.81 -0.88
N ASP A 145 -1.41 -8.89 -1.44
CA ASP A 145 -0.44 -8.81 -2.52
C ASP A 145 -1.16 -8.14 -3.68
N SER A 146 -0.62 -7.03 -4.18
CA SER A 146 -1.25 -6.27 -5.26
C SER A 146 -1.57 -7.26 -6.38
N ARG A 147 -2.84 -7.63 -6.55
CA ARG A 147 -3.23 -8.52 -7.65
C ARG A 147 -2.83 -7.76 -8.90
N GLY A 148 -1.74 -8.23 -9.51
CA GLY A 148 -0.97 -7.43 -10.44
C GLY A 148 -1.90 -6.83 -11.49
N ILE A 149 -1.82 -5.51 -11.64
CA ILE A 149 -2.45 -4.76 -12.75
C ILE A 149 -1.93 -5.25 -14.13
N LEU A 150 -1.07 -6.27 -14.17
CA LEU A 150 -0.51 -6.92 -15.36
C LEU A 150 -0.88 -8.40 -15.51
N SER A 151 -1.94 -8.89 -14.85
CA SER A 151 -2.49 -10.22 -15.10
C SER A 151 -3.71 -10.13 -16.03
N GLY A 152 -3.50 -9.66 -17.27
CA GLY A 152 -4.51 -9.56 -18.32
C GLY A 152 -3.89 -9.55 -19.71
#